data_AF-A0AAU4G940-F1
#
_entry.id   AF-A0AAU4G940-F1
#
_cell.length_a   1.000
_cell.length_b   1.000
_cell.length_c   1.000
_cell.angle_alpha   90.00
_cell.angle_beta   90.00
_cell.angle_gamma   90.00
#
_symmetry.space_group_name_H-M   'P 1'
#
loop_
_entity.id
_entity.type
_entity.pdbx_description
1 polymer ?
#
loop_
_entity_poly.entity_id
_entity_poly.type
_entity_poly.pdbx_seq_one_letter_code
_entity_poly.pdbx_strand_id
1 'polypeptide(L)'
;MTDQPVDDKAHIRHELDLADAEWIRGEQEGITLENRLEFAFVPHTDGVTYVALRHSVEPDGLTMVFTPSEWDAFVKGVEDGEFELPGDFSK
;
A
#
# COMPACT_ATOMS: atom_id res chain seq x y z
N MET A 1 -10.39 2.57 25.64
CA MET A 1 -9.07 1.94 25.43
C MET A 1 -9.36 0.72 24.59
N THR A 2 -9.43 0.92 23.28
CA THR A 2 -9.75 -0.14 22.31
C THR A 2 -8.50 -0.97 22.10
N ASP A 3 -8.61 -2.23 22.49
CA ASP A 3 -7.69 -3.33 22.21
C ASP A 3 -7.22 -3.22 20.74
N GLN A 4 -5.91 -3.15 20.51
CA GLN A 4 -5.28 -3.09 19.19
C GLN A 4 -4.82 -4.49 18.74
N PRO A 5 -5.70 -5.36 18.21
CA PRO A 5 -5.27 -6.53 17.45
C PRO A 5 -5.04 -6.20 15.96
N VAL A 6 -5.42 -5.01 15.50
CA VAL A 6 -5.41 -4.63 14.06
C VAL A 6 -4.00 -4.37 13.51
N ASP A 7 -3.00 -4.14 14.37
CA ASP A 7 -1.64 -3.76 13.95
C ASP A 7 -0.65 -4.93 13.82
N ASP A 8 -0.97 -6.13 14.31
CA ASP A 8 -0.12 -7.31 14.10
C ASP A 8 -0.45 -7.98 12.76
N LYS A 9 0.26 -7.58 11.70
CA LYS A 9 0.08 -8.13 10.34
C LYS A 9 0.92 -9.36 10.02
N ALA A 10 1.73 -9.87 10.95
CA ALA A 10 2.73 -10.90 10.63
C ALA A 10 2.08 -12.17 10.06
N HIS A 11 0.90 -12.53 10.58
CA HIS A 11 0.11 -13.66 10.13
C HIS A 11 -0.76 -13.33 8.90
N ILE A 12 -1.29 -12.09 8.81
CA ILE A 12 -2.16 -11.64 7.71
C ILE A 12 -1.49 -11.76 6.34
N ARG A 13 -0.19 -11.46 6.23
CA ARG A 13 0.52 -11.48 4.94
C ARG A 13 0.41 -12.78 4.16
N HIS A 14 0.29 -13.91 4.86
CA HIS A 14 0.19 -15.23 4.23
C HIS A 14 -1.26 -15.70 4.04
N GLU A 15 -2.22 -15.05 4.69
CA GLU A 15 -3.64 -15.40 4.70
C GLU A 15 -4.49 -14.47 3.82
N LEU A 16 -3.96 -13.30 3.46
CA LEU A 16 -4.65 -12.31 2.64
C LEU A 16 -4.90 -12.87 1.22
N ASP A 17 -6.17 -13.06 0.88
CA ASP A 17 -6.59 -13.48 -0.44
C ASP A 17 -6.53 -12.30 -1.42
N LEU A 18 -5.70 -12.44 -2.45
CA LEU A 18 -5.47 -11.43 -3.48
C LEU A 18 -6.09 -11.81 -4.84
N ALA A 19 -6.78 -12.95 -4.94
CA ALA A 19 -7.26 -13.47 -6.22
C ALA A 19 -8.19 -12.50 -6.95
N ASP A 20 -9.05 -11.82 -6.19
CA ASP A 20 -10.03 -10.84 -6.70
C ASP A 20 -9.60 -9.38 -6.43
N ALA A 21 -8.33 -9.13 -6.09
CA ALA A 21 -7.85 -7.80 -5.80
C ALA A 21 -7.93 -6.87 -7.03
N GLU A 22 -8.59 -5.72 -6.87
CA GLU A 22 -8.63 -4.67 -7.88
C GLU A 22 -7.37 -3.79 -7.78
N TRP A 23 -6.40 -4.07 -8.66
CA TRP A 23 -5.12 -3.36 -8.69
C TRP A 23 -5.22 -2.00 -9.38
N ILE A 24 -4.84 -0.96 -8.64
CA ILE A 24 -4.82 0.44 -9.07
C ILE A 24 -3.37 0.85 -9.32
N ARG A 25 -3.08 1.45 -10.48
CA ARG A 25 -1.74 1.99 -10.77
C ARG A 25 -1.46 3.20 -9.88
N GLY A 26 -0.29 3.23 -9.26
CA GLY A 26 0.19 4.37 -8.47
C GLY A 26 0.72 5.53 -9.32
N GLU A 27 0.76 5.36 -10.64
CA GLU A 27 1.21 6.38 -11.59
C GLU A 27 0.06 7.31 -11.94
N GLN A 28 0.37 8.60 -12.15
CA GLN A 28 -0.59 9.53 -12.73
C GLN A 28 -0.96 9.10 -14.16
N GLU A 29 -2.22 9.32 -14.55
CA GLU A 29 -2.67 9.05 -15.91
C GLU A 29 -1.78 9.74 -16.96
N GLY A 30 -1.37 8.98 -17.97
CA GLY A 30 -0.49 9.44 -19.05
C GLY A 30 1.00 9.46 -18.70
N ILE A 31 1.38 9.13 -17.46
CA ILE A 31 2.78 8.94 -17.04
C ILE A 31 3.10 7.44 -16.99
N THR A 32 4.31 7.07 -17.42
CA THR A 32 4.85 5.72 -17.23
C THR A 32 6.23 5.84 -16.61
N LEU A 33 6.34 5.41 -15.37
CA LEU A 33 7.54 5.29 -14.58
C LEU A 33 8.23 3.95 -14.88
N GLU A 34 9.52 3.86 -14.60
CA GLU A 34 10.25 2.59 -14.71
C GLU A 34 9.85 1.63 -13.57
N ASN A 35 9.72 2.16 -12.35
CA ASN A 35 9.34 1.41 -11.14
C ASN A 35 7.84 1.49 -10.89
N ARG A 36 7.09 0.83 -11.77
CA ARG A 36 5.62 0.83 -11.74
C ARG A 36 5.11 0.07 -10.52
N LEU A 37 4.35 0.76 -9.68
CA LEU A 37 3.69 0.19 -8.52
C LEU A 37 2.19 0.14 -8.75
N GLU A 38 1.59 -0.91 -8.22
CA GLU A 38 0.14 -1.07 -8.10
C GLU A 38 -0.22 -1.30 -6.64
N PHE A 39 -1.37 -0.80 -6.22
CA PHE A 39 -1.95 -1.05 -4.91
C PHE A 39 -3.40 -1.52 -5.00
N ALA A 40 -3.88 -2.22 -3.97
CA ALA A 40 -5.26 -2.67 -3.87
C ALA A 40 -5.74 -2.59 -2.42
N PHE A 41 -7.03 -2.27 -2.25
CA PHE A 41 -7.72 -2.41 -0.96
C PHE A 41 -8.33 -3.80 -0.88
N VAL A 42 -7.94 -4.58 0.12
CA VAL A 42 -8.26 -6.00 0.22
C VAL A 42 -9.02 -6.28 1.51
N PRO A 43 -10.34 -6.52 1.44
CA PRO A 43 -11.12 -6.97 2.59
C PRO A 43 -10.64 -8.35 3.06
N HIS A 44 -10.45 -8.51 4.36
CA HIS A 44 -10.06 -9.78 4.98
C HIS A 44 -11.21 -10.36 5.83
N THR A 45 -11.12 -11.64 6.17
CA THR A 45 -12.18 -12.36 6.89
C THR A 45 -12.39 -11.91 8.33
N ASP A 46 -11.42 -11.19 8.91
CA ASP A 46 -11.54 -10.54 10.22
C ASP A 46 -12.36 -9.24 10.19
N GLY A 47 -12.79 -8.80 9.00
CA GLY A 47 -13.54 -7.57 8.80
C GLY A 47 -12.68 -6.31 8.64
N VAL A 48 -11.34 -6.46 8.61
CA VAL A 48 -10.39 -5.37 8.35
C VAL A 48 -10.10 -5.31 6.84
N THR A 49 -9.90 -4.10 6.32
CA THR A 49 -9.41 -3.90 4.95
C THR A 49 -7.94 -3.53 4.99
N TYR A 50 -7.10 -4.34 4.36
CA TYR A 50 -5.67 -4.13 4.25
C TYR A 50 -5.33 -3.45 2.93
N VAL A 51 -4.14 -2.84 2.84
CA VAL A 51 -3.62 -2.34 1.57
C VAL A 51 -2.46 -3.22 1.13
N ALA A 52 -2.60 -3.81 -0.06
CA ALA A 52 -1.54 -4.56 -0.72
C ALA A 52 -0.84 -3.66 -1.75
N LEU A 53 0.48 -3.76 -1.85
CA LEU A 53 1.32 -3.04 -2.81
C LEU A 53 2.24 -4.04 -3.52
N ARG A 54 2.36 -3.93 -4.84
CA ARG A 54 3.24 -4.79 -5.64
C ARG A 54 3.90 -4.01 -6.78
N HIS A 55 4.93 -4.60 -7.37
CA HIS A 55 5.47 -4.15 -8.65
C HIS A 55 4.61 -4.64 -9.82
N SER A 56 4.21 -3.74 -10.70
CA SER A 56 3.37 -4.10 -11.86
C SER A 56 4.13 -4.94 -12.90
N VAL A 57 5.47 -4.86 -12.92
CA VAL A 57 6.33 -5.62 -13.84
C VAL A 57 6.60 -7.05 -13.37
N GLU A 58 6.41 -7.32 -12.08
CA GLU A 58 6.58 -8.62 -11.47
C GLU A 58 5.40 -8.87 -10.51
N PRO A 59 4.18 -9.08 -11.05
CA PRO A 59 2.95 -9.12 -10.26
C PRO A 59 2.86 -10.31 -9.30
N ASP A 60 3.62 -11.39 -9.60
CA ASP A 60 3.77 -12.57 -8.74
C ASP A 60 5.00 -12.48 -7.80
N GLY A 61 5.68 -11.33 -7.81
CA GLY A 61 6.84 -11.05 -6.96
C GLY A 61 6.44 -10.70 -5.53
N LEU A 62 7.29 -9.94 -4.84
CA LEU A 62 7.01 -9.52 -3.47
C LEU A 62 5.78 -8.62 -3.39
N THR A 63 4.82 -8.99 -2.54
CA THR A 63 3.70 -8.13 -2.14
C THR A 63 3.93 -7.59 -0.74
N MET A 64 3.82 -6.27 -0.58
CA MET A 64 3.84 -5.60 0.71
C MET A 64 2.41 -5.41 1.20
N VAL A 65 2.16 -5.70 2.48
CA VAL A 65 0.85 -5.52 3.12
C VAL A 65 0.97 -4.49 4.23
N PHE A 66 0.01 -3.57 4.28
CA PHE A 66 -0.14 -2.52 5.27
C PHE A 66 -1.45 -2.71 6.03
N THR A 67 -1.39 -2.55 7.35
CA THR A 67 -2.59 -2.38 8.20
C THR A 67 -3.23 -1.02 7.90
N PRO A 68 -4.51 -0.81 8.27
CA PRO A 68 -5.13 0.51 8.13
C PRO A 68 -4.33 1.64 8.78
N SER A 69 -3.79 1.40 9.97
CA SER A 69 -2.97 2.37 10.73
C SER A 69 -1.64 2.65 10.05
N GLU A 70 -0.96 1.64 9.53
CA GLU A 70 0.30 1.84 8.79
C GLU A 70 0.07 2.59 7.47
N TRP A 71 -1.03 2.30 6.77
CA TRP A 71 -1.38 3.02 5.55
C TRP A 71 -1.72 4.48 5.82
N ASP A 72 -2.50 4.76 6.87
CA ASP A 72 -2.81 6.12 7.32
C ASP A 72 -1.53 6.89 7.71
N ALA A 73 -0.60 6.24 8.43
CA ALA A 73 0.69 6.83 8.77
C ALA A 73 1.54 7.11 7.52
N PHE A 74 1.57 6.18 6.55
CA PHE A 74 2.29 6.36 5.29
C PHE A 74 1.76 7.56 4.50
N VAL A 75 0.43 7.68 4.34
CA VAL A 75 -0.21 8.80 3.64
C VAL A 75 0.13 10.13 4.32
N LYS A 76 0.05 10.20 5.65
CA LYS A 76 0.42 11.41 6.40
C LYS A 76 1.88 11.80 6.20
N GLY A 77 2.81 10.84 6.20
CA GLY A 77 4.22 11.12 5.90
C GLY A 77 4.42 11.67 4.49
N VAL A 78 3.67 11.17 3.50
CA VAL A 78 3.66 11.73 2.13
C VAL A 78 3.14 13.16 2.12
N GLU A 79 2.02 13.44 2.79
CA GLU A 79 1.45 14.78 2.89
C GLU A 79 2.37 15.78 3.62
N ASP A 80 3.11 15.30 4.62
CA ASP A 80 4.10 16.07 5.37
C ASP A 80 5.42 16.29 4.60
N GLY A 81 5.52 15.75 3.38
CA GLY A 81 6.68 15.92 2.49
C GLY A 81 7.88 15.06 2.85
N GLU A 82 7.72 14.01 3.68
CA GLU A 82 8.83 13.16 4.13
C GLU A 82 9.55 12.43 2.99
N PHE A 83 8.88 12.28 1.85
CA PHE A 83 9.37 11.57 0.67
C PHE A 83 9.78 12.49 -0.49
N GLU A 84 9.75 13.82 -0.29
CA GLU A 84 10.25 14.76 -1.29
C GLU A 84 11.78 14.65 -1.41
N LEU A 85 12.27 14.52 -2.65
CA LEU A 85 13.72 14.48 -2.88
C LEU A 85 14.32 15.86 -2.63
N PRO A 86 15.49 15.96 -1.97
CA PRO A 86 16.16 17.24 -1.78
C PRO A 86 16.54 17.84 -3.15
N GLY A 87 15.80 18.86 -3.59
CA GLY A 87 16.07 19.59 -4.82
C GLY A 87 14.86 20.09 -5.61
N ASP A 88 13.65 19.59 -5.34
CA ASP A 88 12.45 19.98 -6.10
C ASP A 88 11.68 21.13 -5.40
N PHE A 89 12.31 22.30 -5.29
CA PHE A 89 11.69 23.52 -4.75
C PHE A 89 11.13 24.44 -5.83
N SER A 90 10.67 23.92 -6.97
CA SER A 90 9.94 24.75 -7.94
C SER A 90 8.44 24.69 -7.65
N LYS A 91 8.01 25.52 -6.70
CA LYS A 91 6.62 25.98 -6.62
C LYS A 91 6.30 26.98 -7.74
#